data_AF-A0A1B6EV56-F1
#
_entry.id   AF-A0A1B6EV56-F1
#
_cell.length_a   1.000
_cell.length_b   1.000
_cell.length_c   1.000
_cell.angle_alpha   90.00
_cell.angle_beta   90.00
_cell.angle_gamma   90.00
#
_symmetry.space_group_name_H-M   'P 1'
#
loop_
_entity.id
_entity.type
_entity.pdbx_description
1 polymer ?
#
loop_
_entity_poly.entity_id
_entity_poly.type
_entity_poly.pdbx_seq_one_letter_code
_entity_poly.pdbx_strand_id
1 'polypeptide(L)'
;NCSKMLNGYSSNVSIDQLLESVDKNAPIDSLKLADLLHIDHQNLVGLIKSVEAHSPNCLKVVIVAKDAIQLTDEGQFVCDNGSHEFRVFQKVPKSSAISKSELCQSSNDSIGFSKAMSNKWLEIDKTTGAVRRKVDEVEDEVQKRLKNL
;
A
#
# COMPACT_ATOMS: atom_id res chain seq x y z
N ASN A 1 13.90 3.99 13.01
CA ASN A 1 13.94 4.27 14.46
C ASN A 1 12.50 4.36 14.98
N CYS A 2 11.76 3.24 14.91
CA CYS A 2 10.36 3.17 15.37
C CYS A 2 10.20 1.94 16.25
N SER A 3 11.01 1.88 17.31
CA SER A 3 10.86 0.94 18.42
C SER A 3 10.58 1.76 19.66
N LYS A 4 9.30 1.90 20.00
CA LYS A 4 8.73 2.12 21.34
C LYS A 4 7.27 2.51 21.20
N MET A 5 6.37 1.56 21.48
CA MET A 5 5.11 1.70 22.23
C MET A 5 4.37 0.35 22.22
N LEU A 6 5.03 -0.71 22.71
CA LEU A 6 4.41 -1.98 23.07
C LEU A 6 4.59 -2.20 24.57
N ASN A 7 4.00 -1.33 25.39
CA ASN A 7 3.97 -1.54 26.84
C ASN A 7 2.64 -1.03 27.38
N GLY A 8 1.77 -1.96 27.79
CA GLY A 8 0.59 -1.64 28.60
C GLY A 8 -0.68 -2.43 28.36
N TYR A 9 -0.71 -3.44 27.47
CA TYR A 9 -1.94 -4.20 27.25
C TYR A 9 -2.24 -5.14 28.43
N SER A 10 -3.31 -4.86 29.18
CA SER A 10 -3.75 -5.65 30.34
C SER A 10 -4.52 -6.89 29.87
N SER A 11 -4.24 -8.04 30.46
CA SER A 11 -4.78 -9.34 30.02
C SER A 11 -6.18 -9.67 30.54
N ASN A 12 -6.82 -8.82 31.34
CA ASN A 12 -8.17 -9.08 31.84
C ASN A 12 -8.97 -7.78 32.03
N VAL A 13 -9.73 -7.38 31.00
CA VAL A 13 -10.85 -6.44 31.15
C VAL A 13 -12.12 -7.26 31.39
N SER A 14 -12.86 -6.94 32.45
CA SER A 14 -14.13 -7.58 32.76
C SER A 14 -15.29 -7.04 31.90
N ILE A 15 -16.37 -7.80 31.80
CA ILE A 15 -17.59 -7.37 31.09
C ILE A 15 -18.15 -6.08 31.71
N ASP A 16 -18.12 -5.94 33.04
CA ASP A 16 -18.64 -4.75 33.72
C ASP A 16 -17.83 -3.49 33.34
N GLN A 17 -16.50 -3.61 33.29
CA GLN A 17 -15.62 -2.51 32.84
C GLN A 17 -15.85 -2.14 31.37
N LEU A 18 -16.13 -3.12 30.52
CA LEU A 18 -16.52 -2.88 29.12
C LEU A 18 -17.83 -2.08 29.06
N LEU A 19 -18.87 -2.54 29.75
CA LEU A 19 -20.19 -1.90 29.74
C LEU A 19 -20.12 -0.47 30.31
N GLU A 20 -19.42 -0.28 31.43
CA GLU A 20 -19.22 1.05 32.03
C GLU A 20 -18.49 2.01 31.08
N SER A 21 -17.49 1.50 30.36
CA SER A 21 -16.73 2.30 29.40
C SER A 21 -17.53 2.63 28.15
N VAL A 22 -18.40 1.73 27.70
CA VAL A 22 -19.35 2.01 26.61
C VAL A 22 -20.39 3.05 27.05
N ASP A 23 -20.98 2.90 28.24
CA ASP A 23 -21.99 3.83 28.76
C ASP A 23 -21.48 5.28 28.85
N LYS A 24 -20.23 5.46 29.30
CA LYS A 24 -19.60 6.79 29.41
C LYS A 24 -19.19 7.42 28.07
N ASN A 25 -18.95 6.61 27.04
CA ASN A 25 -18.30 7.08 25.80
C ASN A 25 -19.11 6.82 24.53
N ALA A 26 -20.33 6.27 24.62
CA ALA A 26 -21.14 5.96 23.46
C ALA A 26 -21.58 7.23 22.70
N PRO A 27 -21.54 7.22 21.34
CA PRO A 27 -21.07 6.15 20.46
C PRO A 27 -19.54 6.09 20.34
N ILE A 28 -18.94 4.90 20.43
CA ILE A 28 -17.49 4.68 20.35
C ILE A 28 -17.10 3.57 19.36
N ASP A 29 -15.97 3.74 18.69
CA ASP A 29 -15.36 2.74 17.80
C ASP A 29 -14.60 1.69 18.62
N SER A 30 -14.70 0.41 18.25
CA SER A 30 -14.02 -0.67 18.99
C SER A 30 -12.49 -0.53 19.02
N LEU A 31 -11.87 0.09 18.02
CA LEU A 31 -10.44 0.41 18.05
C LEU A 31 -10.11 1.45 19.12
N LYS A 32 -10.89 2.54 19.20
CA LYS A 32 -10.71 3.59 20.21
C LYS A 32 -11.00 3.07 21.62
N LEU A 33 -12.00 2.21 21.74
CA LEU A 33 -12.36 1.57 23.01
C LEU A 33 -11.26 0.61 23.47
N ALA A 34 -10.62 -0.13 22.55
CA ALA A 34 -9.47 -0.98 22.84
C ALA A 34 -8.27 -0.17 23.37
N ASP A 35 -7.98 0.97 22.73
CA ASP A 35 -6.94 1.91 23.18
C ASP A 35 -7.25 2.49 24.56
N LEU A 36 -8.51 2.91 24.80
CA LEU A 36 -8.97 3.48 26.07
C LEU A 36 -8.86 2.49 27.24
N LEU A 37 -9.22 1.23 26.97
CA LEU A 37 -9.18 0.14 27.95
C LEU A 37 -7.80 -0.52 28.05
N HIS A 38 -6.84 -0.10 27.22
CA HIS A 38 -5.53 -0.73 27.08
C HIS A 38 -5.67 -2.27 26.96
N ILE A 39 -6.56 -2.74 26.08
CA ILE A 39 -6.78 -4.16 25.75
C ILE A 39 -6.61 -4.41 24.25
N ASP A 40 -6.00 -5.53 23.87
CA ASP A 40 -5.85 -5.89 22.46
C ASP A 40 -7.21 -5.91 21.74
N HIS A 41 -7.25 -5.40 20.51
CA HIS A 41 -8.50 -5.26 19.77
C HIS A 41 -9.22 -6.59 19.54
N GLN A 42 -8.49 -7.70 19.30
CA GLN A 42 -9.11 -9.01 19.13
C GLN A 42 -9.71 -9.53 20.44
N ASN A 43 -9.05 -9.29 21.56
CA ASN A 43 -9.59 -9.64 22.87
C ASN A 43 -10.88 -8.85 23.19
N LEU A 44 -10.90 -7.55 22.88
CA LEU A 44 -12.10 -6.72 23.03
C LEU A 44 -13.24 -7.21 22.14
N VAL A 45 -12.96 -7.52 20.86
CA VAL A 45 -13.96 -8.07 19.94
C VAL A 45 -14.51 -9.40 20.47
N GLY A 46 -13.67 -10.24 21.08
CA GLY A 46 -14.10 -11.46 21.77
C GLY A 46 -15.05 -11.20 22.93
N LEU A 47 -14.74 -10.21 23.78
CA LEU A 47 -15.62 -9.79 24.88
C LEU A 47 -16.96 -9.25 24.39
N ILE A 48 -16.95 -8.37 23.38
CA ILE A 48 -18.17 -7.83 22.77
C ILE A 48 -19.08 -8.97 22.27
N LYS A 49 -18.51 -9.94 21.54
CA LYS A 49 -19.24 -11.13 21.07
C LYS A 49 -19.79 -11.98 22.22
N SER A 50 -19.02 -12.12 23.30
CA SER A 50 -19.48 -12.84 24.49
C SER A 50 -20.69 -12.14 25.14
N VAL A 51 -20.67 -10.80 25.22
CA VAL A 51 -21.80 -10.01 25.72
C VAL A 51 -23.00 -10.11 24.80
N GLU A 52 -22.82 -10.03 23.47
CA GLU A 52 -23.92 -10.21 22.51
C GLU A 52 -24.56 -11.60 22.63
N ALA A 53 -23.77 -12.65 22.92
CA ALA A 53 -24.27 -14.01 23.07
C ALA A 53 -25.03 -14.25 24.39
N HIS A 54 -24.52 -13.73 25.51
CA HIS A 54 -25.10 -13.97 26.84
C HIS A 54 -26.09 -12.89 27.28
N SER A 55 -26.06 -11.71 26.65
CA SER A 55 -26.84 -10.53 27.01
C SER A 55 -27.17 -9.67 25.78
N PRO A 56 -27.99 -10.19 24.84
CA PRO A 56 -28.21 -9.62 23.50
C PRO A 56 -28.87 -8.22 23.48
N ASN A 57 -29.37 -7.72 24.61
CA ASN A 57 -30.02 -6.42 24.73
C ASN A 57 -29.16 -5.37 25.45
N CYS A 58 -27.93 -5.72 25.88
CA CYS A 58 -27.06 -4.81 26.64
C CYS A 58 -26.18 -3.93 25.74
N LEU A 59 -25.93 -4.34 24.51
CA LEU A 59 -25.09 -3.61 23.56
C LEU A 59 -25.77 -3.50 22.20
N LYS A 60 -25.67 -2.31 21.60
CA LYS A 60 -25.97 -2.12 20.18
C LYS A 60 -24.66 -1.99 19.42
N VAL A 61 -24.26 -3.05 18.74
CA VAL A 61 -23.03 -3.11 17.95
C VAL A 61 -23.36 -3.00 16.47
N VAL A 62 -22.60 -2.19 15.74
CA VAL A 62 -22.70 -2.09 14.28
C VAL A 62 -21.34 -2.40 13.69
N ILE A 63 -21.28 -3.39 12.81
CA ILE A 63 -20.07 -3.75 12.08
C ILE A 63 -19.88 -2.75 10.95
N VAL A 64 -18.76 -2.01 10.99
CA VAL A 64 -18.37 -1.07 9.94
C VAL A 64 -17.07 -1.58 9.30
N ALA A 65 -17.13 -1.94 8.03
CA ALA A 65 -15.94 -2.17 7.23
C ALA A 65 -15.31 -0.83 6.85
N LYS A 66 -14.00 -0.70 7.06
CA LYS A 66 -13.22 0.46 6.60
C LYS A 66 -12.25 -0.04 5.54
N ASP A 67 -12.48 0.40 4.30
CA ASP A 67 -11.56 0.13 3.21
C ASP A 67 -10.53 1.27 3.14
N ALA A 68 -9.25 0.91 3.11
CA ALA A 68 -8.15 1.83 2.84
C ALA A 68 -7.50 1.42 1.52
N ILE A 69 -7.30 2.39 0.63
CA ILE A 69 -6.48 2.19 -0.57
C ILE A 69 -5.03 2.37 -0.14
N GLN A 70 -4.24 1.32 -0.31
CA GLN A 70 -2.80 1.35 -0.05
C GLN A 70 -2.08 0.97 -1.34
N LEU A 71 -0.88 1.53 -1.52
CA LEU A 71 -0.02 1.14 -2.63
C LEU A 71 0.43 -0.31 -2.42
N THR A 72 0.45 -1.07 -3.51
CA THR A 72 1.12 -2.38 -3.54
C THR A 72 2.63 -2.18 -3.42
N ASP A 73 3.36 -3.25 -3.10
CA ASP A 73 4.83 -3.21 -3.06
C ASP A 73 5.43 -2.70 -4.37
N GLU A 74 4.82 -3.05 -5.51
CA GLU A 74 5.19 -2.53 -6.82
C GLU A 74 4.89 -1.02 -6.95
N GLY A 75 3.73 -0.56 -6.49
CA GLY A 75 3.38 0.86 -6.50
C GLY A 75 4.32 1.71 -5.63
N GLN A 76 4.69 1.18 -4.46
CA GLN A 76 5.70 1.79 -3.59
C GLN A 76 7.07 1.83 -4.27
N PHE A 77 7.47 0.71 -4.90
CA PHE A 77 8.70 0.66 -5.67
C PHE A 77 8.74 1.71 -6.78
N VAL A 78 7.64 1.91 -7.50
CA VAL A 78 7.53 2.93 -8.55
C VAL A 78 7.60 4.35 -7.97
N CYS A 79 6.99 4.60 -6.81
CA CYS A 79 7.15 5.88 -6.11
C CYS A 79 8.61 6.17 -5.80
N ASP A 80 9.36 5.19 -5.30
CA ASP A 80 10.73 5.42 -4.84
C ASP A 80 11.74 5.45 -5.99
N ASN A 81 11.56 4.60 -7.01
CA ASN A 81 12.57 4.33 -8.03
C ASN A 81 12.18 4.76 -9.45
N GLY A 82 10.94 5.23 -9.65
CA GLY A 82 10.38 5.54 -10.96
C GLY A 82 9.69 4.35 -11.60
N SER A 83 8.86 4.62 -12.61
CA SER A 83 8.10 3.63 -13.36
C SER A 83 8.99 2.74 -14.21
N HIS A 84 8.50 1.55 -14.53
CA HIS A 84 9.29 0.59 -15.30
C HIS A 84 9.65 1.13 -16.69
N GLU A 85 8.75 1.87 -17.34
CA GLU A 85 9.03 2.54 -18.62
C GLU A 85 10.10 3.63 -18.49
N PHE A 86 10.06 4.43 -17.42
CA PHE A 86 11.01 5.51 -17.21
C PHE A 86 12.40 4.95 -16.92
N ARG A 87 12.47 3.94 -16.06
CA ARG A 87 13.72 3.24 -15.74
C ARG A 87 14.32 2.58 -16.99
N VAL A 88 13.50 1.96 -17.83
CA VAL A 88 13.95 1.40 -19.11
C VAL A 88 14.46 2.49 -20.04
N PHE A 89 13.77 3.63 -20.16
CA PHE A 89 14.25 4.76 -20.94
C PHE A 89 15.60 5.30 -20.43
N GLN A 90 15.76 5.40 -19.11
CA GLN A 90 17.01 5.84 -18.48
C GLN A 90 18.20 4.90 -18.75
N LYS A 91 17.96 3.59 -18.85
CA LYS A 91 18.99 2.59 -19.21
C LYS A 91 19.52 2.76 -20.64
N VAL A 92 18.73 3.31 -21.57
CA VAL A 92 19.19 3.54 -22.95
C VAL A 92 20.08 4.79 -22.98
N PRO A 93 21.33 4.74 -23.48
CA PRO A 93 22.18 5.92 -23.59
C PRO A 93 21.60 6.98 -24.54
N LYS A 94 21.93 8.27 -24.32
CA LYS A 94 21.54 9.35 -25.25
C LYS A 94 22.33 9.30 -26.57
N SER A 95 23.60 8.87 -26.50
CA SER A 95 24.54 8.91 -27.63
C SER A 95 24.66 7.61 -28.42
N SER A 96 24.08 6.51 -27.95
CA SER A 96 24.23 5.20 -28.56
C SER A 96 22.99 4.33 -28.39
N ALA A 97 22.91 3.27 -29.20
CA ALA A 97 21.87 2.26 -29.07
C ALA A 97 22.34 1.10 -28.18
N ILE A 98 21.39 0.41 -27.55
CA ILE A 98 21.61 -0.77 -26.71
C ILE A 98 20.81 -1.96 -27.25
N SER A 99 21.28 -3.19 -27.04
CA SER A 99 20.51 -4.36 -27.48
C SER A 99 19.23 -4.53 -26.64
N LYS A 100 18.17 -5.06 -27.26
CA LYS A 100 16.94 -5.37 -26.52
C LYS A 100 17.17 -6.40 -25.40
N SER A 101 18.07 -7.37 -25.61
CA SER A 101 18.42 -8.37 -24.60
C SER A 101 19.07 -7.78 -23.35
N GLU A 102 19.94 -6.77 -23.52
CA GLU A 102 20.56 -6.07 -22.39
C GLU A 102 19.56 -5.18 -21.64
N LEU A 103 18.54 -4.68 -22.35
CA LEU A 103 17.53 -3.81 -21.78
C LEU A 103 16.46 -4.60 -20.99
N CYS A 104 16.01 -5.73 -21.54
CA CYS A 104 14.93 -6.58 -21.02
C CYS A 104 15.45 -7.74 -20.15
N GLN A 105 16.18 -7.44 -19.08
CA GLN A 105 16.76 -8.47 -18.20
C GLN A 105 15.75 -9.08 -17.22
N SER A 106 14.67 -8.36 -16.91
CA SER A 106 13.60 -8.82 -16.01
C SER A 106 12.23 -8.75 -16.69
N SER A 107 11.22 -9.38 -16.07
CA SER A 107 9.82 -9.26 -16.48
C SER A 107 9.36 -7.80 -16.46
N ASN A 108 9.73 -7.06 -15.43
CA ASN A 108 9.40 -5.65 -15.27
C ASN A 108 10.05 -4.78 -16.35
N ASP A 109 11.30 -5.08 -16.71
CA ASP A 109 11.96 -4.38 -17.83
C ASP A 109 11.29 -4.67 -19.18
N SER A 110 10.79 -5.89 -19.38
CA SER A 110 10.06 -6.25 -20.60
C SER A 110 8.71 -5.52 -20.70
N ILE A 111 8.02 -5.37 -19.57
CA ILE A 111 6.80 -4.57 -19.46
C ILE A 111 7.11 -3.09 -19.69
N GLY A 112 8.12 -2.55 -19.00
CA GLY A 112 8.58 -1.17 -19.13
C GLY A 112 9.01 -0.82 -20.55
N PHE A 113 9.72 -1.73 -21.23
CA PHE A 113 10.07 -1.57 -22.64
C PHE A 113 8.84 -1.46 -23.53
N SER A 114 7.87 -2.35 -23.37
CA SER A 114 6.63 -2.34 -24.16
C SER A 114 5.84 -1.05 -23.95
N LYS A 115 5.84 -0.53 -22.72
CA LYS A 115 5.18 0.72 -22.36
C LYS A 115 5.93 1.95 -22.88
N ALA A 116 7.26 1.98 -22.78
CA ALA A 116 8.10 3.04 -23.35
C ALA A 116 7.97 3.13 -24.89
N MET A 117 7.89 1.98 -25.57
CA MET A 117 7.60 1.92 -27.01
C MET A 117 6.21 2.49 -27.34
N SER A 118 5.19 2.12 -26.56
CA SER A 118 3.81 2.64 -26.72
C SER A 118 3.72 4.15 -26.50
N ASN A 119 4.50 4.67 -25.54
CA ASN A 119 4.64 6.11 -25.27
C ASN A 119 5.55 6.82 -26.30
N LYS A 120 6.11 6.11 -27.29
CA LYS A 120 7.03 6.63 -28.30
C LYS A 120 8.31 7.24 -27.73
N TRP A 121 8.78 6.76 -26.58
CA TRP A 121 10.01 7.20 -25.95
C TRP A 121 11.25 6.56 -26.57
N LEU A 122 11.08 5.33 -27.07
CA LEU A 122 12.13 4.50 -27.66
C LEU A 122 11.78 4.14 -29.10
N GLU A 123 12.80 3.82 -29.88
CA GLU A 123 12.66 3.24 -31.21
C GLU A 123 13.68 2.12 -31.44
N ILE A 124 13.28 1.15 -32.28
CA ILE A 124 14.09 0.00 -32.64
C ILE A 124 14.56 0.18 -34.07
N ASP A 125 15.86 0.00 -34.29
CA ASP A 125 16.41 -0.14 -35.62
C ASP A 125 16.03 -1.51 -36.21
N LYS A 126 15.33 -1.50 -37.35
CA LYS A 126 14.84 -2.74 -37.99
C LYS A 126 15.97 -3.58 -38.59
N THR A 127 17.13 -2.99 -38.84
CA THR A 127 18.28 -3.67 -39.46
C THR A 127 19.12 -4.36 -38.39
N THR A 128 19.38 -3.66 -37.27
CA THR A 128 20.28 -4.15 -36.22
C THR A 128 19.54 -4.72 -35.01
N GLY A 129 18.24 -4.43 -34.86
CA GLY A 129 17.47 -4.78 -33.67
C GLY A 129 17.83 -3.96 -32.43
N ALA A 130 18.70 -2.95 -32.57
CA ALA A 130 19.15 -2.12 -31.46
C ALA A 130 18.09 -1.06 -31.08
N VAL A 131 18.01 -0.77 -29.79
CA VAL A 131 17.08 0.19 -29.19
C VAL A 131 17.79 1.51 -28.96
N ARG A 132 17.18 2.62 -29.40
CA ARG A 132 17.66 3.98 -29.13
C ARG A 132 16.54 4.87 -28.61
N ARG A 133 16.91 5.98 -27.97
CA ARG A 133 15.95 7.01 -27.55
C ARG A 133 15.38 7.71 -28.79
N LYS A 134 14.06 7.88 -28.81
CA LYS A 134 13.36 8.67 -29.83
C LYS A 134 13.21 10.13 -29.40
N VAL A 135 13.22 10.38 -28.09
CA VAL A 135 13.14 11.70 -27.47
C VAL A 135 14.28 11.84 -26.46
N ASP A 136 14.79 13.06 -26.28
CA ASP A 136 15.94 13.28 -25.39
C ASP A 136 15.58 13.15 -23.91
N GLU A 137 14.39 13.62 -23.57
CA GLU A 137 13.88 13.74 -22.20
C GLU A 137 12.41 13.33 -22.14
N VAL A 138 12.04 12.70 -21.04
CA VAL A 138 10.68 12.25 -20.74
C VAL A 138 10.40 12.53 -19.28
N GLU A 139 9.13 12.64 -18.98
CA GLU A 139 8.66 12.85 -17.62
C GLU A 139 7.90 11.63 -17.11
N ASP A 140 8.21 11.22 -15.87
CA ASP A 140 7.61 10.03 -15.26
C ASP A 140 6.22 10.36 -14.66
N GLU A 141 5.25 10.49 -15.55
CA GLU A 141 3.85 10.77 -15.18
C GLU A 141 3.23 9.69 -14.30
N VAL A 142 3.70 8.44 -14.41
CA VAL A 142 3.19 7.33 -13.59
C VAL A 142 3.67 7.49 -12.16
N GLN A 143 4.97 7.72 -11.95
CA GLN A 143 5.50 7.98 -10.61
C GLN A 143 4.85 9.22 -9.98
N LYS A 144 4.70 10.32 -10.73
CA LYS A 144 4.04 11.52 -10.22
C LYS A 144 2.63 11.25 -9.73
N ARG A 145 1.83 10.51 -10.51
CA ARG A 145 0.46 10.17 -10.13
C ARG A 145 0.43 9.33 -8.87
N LEU A 146 1.30 8.33 -8.75
CA LEU A 146 1.35 7.48 -7.57
C LEU A 146 1.82 8.23 -6.32
N LYS A 147 2.74 9.19 -6.44
CA LYS A 147 3.15 10.06 -5.33
C LYS A 147 2.07 11.03 -4.85
N ASN A 148 1.04 11.25 -5.66
CA ASN A 148 -0.08 12.14 -5.35
C ASN A 148 -1.33 11.38 -4.86
N LEU A 149 -1.24 10.06 -4.65
CA LEU A 149 -2.25 9.24 -3.99
C LEU A 149 -2.06 9.28 -2.47
#